data_AF-A0A3A9YFA3-F1
#
_entry.id   AF-A0A3A9YFA3-F1
#
_cell.length_a   1.000
_cell.length_b   1.000
_cell.length_c   1.000
_cell.angle_alpha   90.00
_cell.angle_beta   90.00
_cell.angle_gamma   90.00
#
_symmetry.space_group_name_H-M   'P 1'
#
loop_
_entity.id
_entity.type
_entity.pdbx_description
1 polymer ?
#
loop_
_entity_poly.entity_id
_entity_poly.type
_entity_poly.pdbx_seq_one_letter_code
_entity_poly.pdbx_strand_id
1 'polypeptide(L)'
;MPGIEFPDDLSDLTGPEERRAQYIQGLLDVAGEDARHVMLYVTVSTSVIVLALTQLPFDRLLALPFPVRLLLLTGLVLTGAGALSFFRYVRAIHLARMGIARCLASCDARHARLLWAGPEGVWRTQGHFYRWGVRLSALGGASVVLTVAHLLLAG
;
A
#
# COMPACT_ATOMS: atom_id res chain seq x y z
N MET A 1 8.20 -4.19 14.61
CA MET A 1 9.51 -3.83 14.03
C MET A 1 10.15 -2.83 14.99
N PRO A 2 11.30 -3.14 15.59
CA PRO A 2 12.08 -2.15 16.31
C PRO A 2 12.35 -0.97 15.38
N GLY A 3 12.13 0.25 15.85
CA GLY A 3 12.35 1.45 15.06
C GLY A 3 13.83 1.55 14.71
N ILE A 4 14.16 1.70 13.43
CA ILE A 4 15.50 2.11 13.03
C ILE A 4 15.66 3.55 13.53
N GLU A 5 16.51 3.76 14.52
CA GLU A 5 16.91 5.09 14.96
C GLU A 5 17.84 5.68 13.90
N PHE A 6 17.30 6.60 13.11
CA PHE A 6 18.12 7.40 12.21
C PHE A 6 18.78 8.51 13.03
N PRO A 7 20.10 8.75 12.88
CA PRO A 7 20.74 9.92 13.45
C PRO A 7 19.95 11.16 13.03
N ASP A 8 19.52 11.96 14.01
CA ASP A 8 18.83 13.23 13.76
C ASP A 8 19.81 14.36 13.44
N ASP A 9 21.09 14.03 13.24
CA ASP A 9 22.10 14.99 12.84
C ASP A 9 21.83 15.46 11.41
N LEU A 10 21.28 16.67 11.31
CA LEU A 10 20.98 17.35 10.06
C LEU A 10 22.18 18.15 9.53
N SER A 11 23.34 18.09 10.18
CA SER A 11 24.54 18.80 9.75
C SER A 11 24.94 18.42 8.32
N ASP A 12 24.79 17.15 7.94
CA ASP A 12 25.01 16.67 6.57
C ASP A 12 24.04 17.25 5.53
N LEU A 13 22.85 17.72 5.94
CA LEU A 13 21.87 18.38 5.06
C LEU A 13 22.16 19.86 4.83
N THR A 14 23.21 20.41 5.45
CA THR A 14 23.70 21.79 5.19
C THR A 14 24.91 21.82 4.25
N GLY A 15 25.30 20.66 3.71
CA GLY A 15 26.42 20.52 2.79
C GLY A 15 26.23 21.19 1.42
N PRO A 16 27.20 20.98 0.51
CA PRO A 16 27.16 21.52 -0.85
C PRO A 16 25.83 21.28 -1.54
N GLU A 17 25.40 22.23 -2.36
CA GLU A 17 24.12 22.18 -3.08
C GLU A 17 23.94 20.88 -3.87
N GLU A 18 25.00 20.40 -4.51
CA GLU A 18 25.02 19.13 -5.23
C GLU A 18 24.68 17.93 -4.34
N ARG A 19 25.21 17.86 -3.11
CA ARG A 19 24.88 16.79 -2.15
C ARG A 19 23.42 16.88 -1.70
N ARG A 20 22.90 18.09 -1.49
CA ARG A 20 21.49 18.31 -1.12
C ARG A 20 20.54 17.88 -2.24
N ALA A 21 20.86 18.24 -3.49
CA ALA A 21 20.11 17.80 -4.66
C ALA A 21 20.13 16.27 -4.82
N GLN A 22 21.31 15.63 -4.69
CA GLN A 22 21.45 14.18 -4.71
C GLN A 22 20.63 13.50 -3.61
N TYR A 23 20.62 14.05 -2.39
CA TYR A 23 19.79 13.54 -1.30
C TYR A 23 18.29 13.62 -1.61
N ILE A 24 17.80 14.77 -2.10
CA ILE A 24 16.40 14.95 -2.48
C ILE A 24 16.02 13.97 -3.60
N GLN A 25 16.92 13.75 -4.56
CA GLN A 25 16.70 12.78 -5.64
C GLN A 25 16.62 11.34 -5.12
N GLY A 26 17.50 10.97 -4.19
CA GLY A 26 17.42 9.68 -3.49
C GLY A 26 16.08 9.49 -2.75
N LEU A 27 15.57 10.55 -2.09
CA LEU A 27 14.23 10.49 -1.47
C LEU A 27 13.11 10.28 -2.50
N LEU A 28 13.18 10.92 -3.67
CA LEU A 28 12.19 10.74 -4.74
C LEU A 28 12.20 9.32 -5.32
N ASP A 29 13.37 8.71 -5.42
CA ASP A 29 13.57 7.35 -5.90
C ASP A 29 13.01 6.34 -4.89
N VAL A 30 13.38 6.46 -3.61
CA VAL A 30 12.85 5.61 -2.54
C VAL A 30 11.33 5.73 -2.44
N ALA A 31 10.79 6.95 -2.49
CA ALA A 31 9.34 7.16 -2.50
C ALA A 31 8.67 6.60 -3.76
N GLY A 32 9.36 6.62 -4.90
CA GLY A 32 8.90 6.01 -6.13
C GLY A 32 8.84 4.49 -6.03
N GLU A 33 9.84 3.88 -5.41
CA GLU A 33 9.90 2.43 -5.18
C GLU A 33 8.82 1.96 -4.20
N ASP A 34 8.62 2.65 -3.08
CA ASP A 34 7.54 2.36 -2.13
C ASP A 34 6.17 2.41 -2.82
N ALA A 35 5.91 3.46 -3.62
CA ALA A 35 4.67 3.57 -4.38
C ALA A 35 4.46 2.40 -5.35
N ARG A 36 5.51 1.95 -6.06
CA ARG A 36 5.44 0.81 -6.98
C ARG A 36 5.16 -0.49 -6.23
N HIS A 37 5.86 -0.72 -5.12
CA HIS A 37 5.66 -1.91 -4.29
C HIS A 37 4.22 -1.95 -3.78
N VAL A 38 3.69 -0.85 -3.25
CA VAL A 38 2.31 -0.82 -2.77
C VAL A 38 1.30 -0.99 -3.90
N MET A 39 1.58 -0.45 -5.10
CA MET A 39 0.73 -0.68 -6.26
C MET A 39 0.63 -2.16 -6.63
N LEU A 40 1.68 -2.96 -6.42
CA LEU A 40 1.59 -4.42 -6.59
C LEU A 40 0.53 -5.04 -5.68
N TYR A 41 0.40 -4.60 -4.43
CA TYR A 41 -0.66 -5.08 -3.53
C TYR A 41 -2.07 -4.68 -4.00
N VAL A 42 -2.21 -3.48 -4.58
CA VAL A 42 -3.48 -3.05 -5.21
C VAL A 42 -3.84 -3.97 -6.37
N THR A 43 -2.88 -4.21 -7.26
CA THR A 43 -3.05 -5.09 -8.43
C THR A 43 -3.40 -6.51 -7.98
N VAL A 44 -2.65 -7.10 -7.06
CA VAL A 44 -2.93 -8.45 -6.53
C VAL A 44 -4.32 -8.54 -5.92
N SER A 45 -4.68 -7.59 -5.05
CA SER A 45 -6.00 -7.58 -4.39
C SER A 45 -7.14 -7.47 -5.41
N THR A 46 -6.98 -6.61 -6.43
CA THR A 46 -7.98 -6.44 -7.49
C THR A 46 -8.07 -7.67 -8.39
N SER A 47 -6.93 -8.27 -8.75
CA SER A 47 -6.88 -9.51 -9.52
C SER A 47 -7.58 -10.67 -8.83
N VAL A 48 -7.42 -10.81 -7.51
CA VAL A 48 -8.15 -11.83 -6.73
C VAL A 48 -9.66 -11.63 -6.85
N ILE A 49 -10.13 -10.38 -6.74
CA ILE A 49 -11.57 -10.07 -6.89
C ILE A 49 -12.06 -10.40 -8.30
N VAL A 50 -11.33 -9.96 -9.33
CA VAL A 50 -11.69 -10.22 -10.74
C VAL A 50 -11.69 -11.71 -11.03
N LEU A 51 -10.69 -12.46 -10.57
CA LEU A 51 -10.63 -13.91 -10.74
C LEU A 51 -11.82 -14.59 -10.05
N ALA A 52 -12.13 -14.22 -8.81
CA ALA A 52 -13.27 -14.80 -8.10
C ALA A 52 -14.59 -14.50 -8.83
N LEU A 53 -14.79 -13.28 -9.35
CA LEU A 53 -16.02 -12.91 -10.05
C LEU A 53 -16.15 -13.53 -11.45
N THR A 54 -15.04 -13.83 -12.11
CA THR A 54 -15.03 -14.34 -13.51
C THR A 54 -14.92 -15.85 -13.61
N GLN A 55 -14.26 -16.51 -12.65
CA GLN A 55 -13.97 -17.95 -12.71
C GLN A 55 -14.92 -18.79 -11.87
N LEU A 56 -15.70 -18.19 -10.96
CA LEU A 56 -16.62 -18.96 -10.12
C LEU A 56 -17.91 -19.30 -10.89
N PRO A 57 -18.24 -20.60 -11.06
CA PRO A 57 -19.50 -21.00 -11.68
C PRO A 57 -20.67 -20.64 -10.75
N PHE A 58 -21.46 -19.65 -11.14
CA PHE A 58 -22.58 -19.12 -10.36
C PHE A 58 -23.56 -20.21 -9.91
N ASP A 59 -23.81 -21.21 -10.77
CA ASP A 59 -24.72 -22.32 -10.47
C ASP A 59 -24.26 -23.15 -9.26
N ARG A 60 -22.95 -23.45 -9.18
CA ARG A 60 -22.37 -24.15 -8.02
C ARG A 60 -22.31 -23.26 -6.78
N LEU A 61 -22.17 -21.95 -6.98
CA LEU A 61 -22.11 -20.98 -5.90
C LEU A 61 -23.47 -20.84 -5.20
N LEU A 62 -24.58 -20.92 -5.94
CA LEU A 62 -25.94 -20.92 -5.37
C LEU A 62 -26.25 -22.20 -4.58
N ALA A 63 -25.67 -23.33 -4.98
CA ALA A 63 -25.80 -24.61 -4.27
C ALA A 63 -25.06 -24.63 -2.92
N LEU A 64 -24.13 -23.70 -2.67
CA LEU A 64 -23.40 -23.65 -1.41
C LEU A 64 -24.30 -23.27 -0.22
N PRO A 65 -23.97 -23.78 0.99
CA PRO A 65 -24.56 -23.30 2.22
C PRO A 65 -24.44 -21.78 2.34
N PHE A 66 -25.50 -21.13 2.83
CA PHE A 66 -25.51 -19.69 3.08
C PHE A 66 -24.27 -19.15 3.82
N PRO A 67 -23.74 -19.78 4.89
CA PRO A 67 -22.55 -19.27 5.57
C PRO A 67 -21.31 -19.22 4.67
N VAL A 68 -21.16 -20.16 3.74
CA VAL A 68 -20.01 -20.20 2.82
C VAL A 68 -20.13 -19.07 1.77
N ARG A 69 -21.33 -18.82 1.26
CA ARG A 69 -21.60 -17.68 0.38
C ARG A 69 -21.32 -16.35 1.06
N LEU A 70 -21.76 -16.21 2.31
CA LEU A 70 -21.51 -15.00 3.10
C LEU A 70 -20.00 -14.82 3.35
N LEU A 71 -19.28 -15.89 3.64
CA LEU A 71 -17.82 -15.87 3.81
C LEU A 71 -17.11 -15.40 2.53
N LEU A 72 -17.54 -15.87 1.36
CA LEU A 72 -17.00 -15.40 0.08
C LEU A 72 -17.26 -13.90 -0.12
N LEU A 73 -18.51 -13.46 0.05
CA LEU A 73 -18.89 -12.05 -0.14
C LEU A 73 -18.13 -11.13 0.80
N THR A 74 -18.08 -11.48 2.09
CA THR A 74 -17.30 -10.73 3.09
C THR A 74 -15.81 -10.73 2.74
N GLY A 75 -15.26 -11.85 2.28
CA GLY A 75 -13.88 -11.94 1.81
C GLY A 75 -13.57 -11.00 0.64
N LEU A 76 -14.46 -10.94 -0.36
CA LEU A 76 -14.33 -10.02 -1.50
C LEU A 76 -14.41 -8.56 -1.07
N VAL A 77 -15.37 -8.22 -0.20
CA VAL A 77 -15.52 -6.86 0.34
C VAL A 77 -14.29 -6.43 1.14
N LEU A 78 -13.76 -7.31 2.00
CA LEU A 78 -12.53 -7.06 2.76
C LEU A 78 -11.33 -6.86 1.84
N THR A 79 -11.18 -7.70 0.81
CA THR A 79 -10.11 -7.57 -0.18
C THR A 79 -10.21 -6.24 -0.94
N GLY A 80 -11.42 -5.82 -1.32
CA GLY A 80 -11.67 -4.55 -1.97
C GLY A 80 -11.38 -3.34 -1.07
N ALA A 81 -11.79 -3.41 0.20
CA ALA A 81 -11.46 -2.40 1.20
C ALA A 81 -9.94 -2.31 1.46
N GLY A 82 -9.24 -3.45 1.41
CA GLY A 82 -7.78 -3.53 1.47
C GLY A 82 -7.12 -2.82 0.29
N ALA A 83 -7.57 -3.13 -0.94
CA ALA A 83 -7.11 -2.47 -2.16
C ALA A 83 -7.32 -0.95 -2.12
N LEU A 84 -8.49 -0.50 -1.67
CA LEU A 84 -8.79 0.93 -1.52
C LEU A 84 -7.88 1.60 -0.49
N SER A 85 -7.59 0.92 0.62
CA SER A 85 -6.66 1.44 1.65
C SER A 85 -5.25 1.61 1.09
N PHE A 86 -4.74 0.62 0.34
CA PHE A 86 -3.47 0.75 -0.37
C PHE A 86 -3.47 1.90 -1.38
N PHE A 87 -4.54 2.05 -2.16
CA PHE A 87 -4.66 3.16 -3.11
C PHE A 87 -4.60 4.53 -2.43
N ARG A 88 -5.27 4.69 -1.27
CA ARG A 88 -5.20 5.93 -0.48
C ARG A 88 -3.77 6.21 0.00
N TYR A 89 -3.05 5.18 0.43
CA TYR A 89 -1.64 5.31 0.82
C TYR A 89 -0.75 5.72 -0.37
N VAL A 90 -0.90 5.08 -1.53
CA VAL A 90 -0.15 5.46 -2.75
C VAL A 90 -0.47 6.88 -3.17
N ARG A 91 -1.74 7.31 -3.11
CA ARG A 91 -2.11 8.70 -3.39
C ARG A 91 -1.37 9.68 -2.48
N ALA A 92 -1.24 9.36 -1.20
CA ALA A 92 -0.47 10.19 -0.26
C ALA A 92 1.02 10.24 -0.63
N ILE A 93 1.63 9.10 -0.97
CA ILE A 93 3.02 9.07 -1.47
C ILE A 93 3.16 9.95 -2.71
N HIS A 94 2.24 9.85 -3.67
CA HIS A 94 2.29 10.64 -4.89
C HIS A 94 2.25 12.15 -4.61
N LEU A 95 1.36 12.59 -3.72
CA LEU A 95 1.30 14.00 -3.28
C LEU A 95 2.59 14.43 -2.58
N ALA A 96 3.15 13.59 -1.70
CA ALA A 96 4.40 13.88 -1.01
C ALA A 96 5.57 13.97 -1.99
N ARG A 97 5.65 13.09 -3.00
CA ARG A 97 6.65 13.15 -4.07
C ARG A 97 6.59 14.46 -4.84
N MET A 98 5.39 14.98 -5.15
CA MET A 98 5.25 16.31 -5.75
C MET A 98 5.69 17.44 -4.81
N GLY A 99 5.54 17.28 -3.49
CA GLY A 99 6.09 18.20 -2.50
C GLY A 99 7.62 18.18 -2.47
N ILE A 100 8.21 16.98 -2.41
CA ILE A 100 9.66 16.76 -2.41
C ILE A 100 10.29 17.26 -3.71
N ALA A 101 9.66 17.01 -4.87
CA ALA A 101 10.15 17.48 -6.16
C ALA A 101 10.23 19.02 -6.24
N ARG A 102 9.31 19.74 -5.59
CA ARG A 102 9.40 21.21 -5.50
C ARG A 102 10.61 21.68 -4.69
N CYS A 103 11.10 20.87 -3.75
CA CYS A 103 12.29 21.19 -2.95
C CYS A 103 13.59 21.10 -3.78
N LEU A 104 13.58 20.48 -4.97
CA LEU A 104 14.74 20.48 -5.87
C LEU A 104 15.07 21.89 -6.36
N ALA A 105 14.06 22.73 -6.62
CA ALA A 105 14.28 24.09 -7.11
C ALA A 105 14.91 25.01 -6.06
N SER A 106 14.68 24.74 -4.78
CA SER A 106 15.21 25.52 -3.65
C SER A 106 16.37 24.84 -2.91
N CYS A 107 16.76 23.62 -3.33
CA CYS A 107 17.76 22.78 -2.67
C CYS A 107 17.53 22.63 -1.15
N ASP A 108 16.25 22.62 -0.73
CA ASP A 108 15.84 22.50 0.67
C ASP A 108 15.67 21.02 1.06
N ALA A 109 16.81 20.37 1.32
CA ALA A 109 16.86 18.98 1.74
C ALA A 109 16.18 18.73 3.10
N ARG A 110 16.14 19.75 3.98
CA ARG A 110 15.51 19.65 5.30
C ARG A 110 13.98 19.57 5.16
N HIS A 111 13.40 20.43 4.33
CA HIS A 111 11.96 20.38 4.07
C HIS A 111 11.56 19.09 3.35
N ALA A 112 12.36 18.62 2.38
CA ALA A 112 12.16 17.33 1.74
C ALA A 112 12.13 16.16 2.74
N ARG A 113 13.08 16.11 3.69
CA ARG A 113 13.10 15.11 4.76
C ARG A 113 11.83 15.18 5.62
N LEU A 114 11.39 16.38 5.99
CA LEU A 114 10.20 16.57 6.82
C LEU A 114 8.94 16.00 6.15
N LEU A 115 8.77 16.23 4.85
CA LEU A 115 7.65 15.72 4.06
C LEU A 115 7.63 14.19 3.94
N TRP A 116 8.80 13.54 3.96
CA TRP A 116 8.89 12.08 3.80
C TRP A 116 8.93 11.34 5.13
N ALA A 117 9.88 11.68 5.99
CA ALA A 117 10.26 10.95 7.20
C ALA A 117 10.07 11.75 8.50
N GLY A 118 9.63 13.01 8.41
CA GLY A 118 9.40 13.86 9.57
C GLY A 118 8.10 13.58 10.33
N PRO A 119 7.74 14.46 11.28
CA PRO A 119 6.44 14.41 11.98
C PRO A 119 5.23 14.42 11.04
N GLU A 120 5.35 15.13 9.91
CA GLU A 120 4.36 15.23 8.84
C GLU A 120 4.57 14.17 7.73
N GLY A 121 5.56 13.30 7.92
CA GLY A 121 5.95 12.29 6.95
C GLY A 121 4.82 11.32 6.60
N VAL A 122 4.87 10.79 5.38
CA VAL A 122 3.83 9.92 4.81
C VAL A 122 3.58 8.69 5.70
N TRP A 123 4.63 8.05 6.19
CA TRP A 123 4.49 6.86 7.03
C TRP A 123 3.80 7.17 8.36
N ARG A 124 4.13 8.31 8.98
CA ARG A 124 3.60 8.69 10.29
C ARG A 124 2.13 9.08 10.20
N THR A 125 1.76 9.84 9.17
CA THR A 125 0.39 10.35 9.00
C THR A 125 -0.52 9.33 8.31
N GLN A 126 -0.03 8.60 7.31
CA GLN A 126 -0.83 7.75 6.42
C GLN A 126 -0.49 6.26 6.50
N GLY A 127 0.56 5.85 7.22
CA GLY A 127 0.96 4.44 7.31
C GLY A 127 -0.09 3.51 7.94
N HIS A 128 -1.11 4.05 8.61
CA HIS A 128 -2.25 3.27 9.07
C HIS A 128 -3.06 2.68 7.90
N PHE A 129 -3.17 3.37 6.77
CA PHE A 129 -3.83 2.84 5.57
C PHE A 129 -3.08 1.63 5.00
N TYR A 130 -1.75 1.68 4.97
CA TYR A 130 -0.94 0.52 4.59
C TYR A 130 -1.17 -0.68 5.53
N ARG A 131 -1.10 -0.45 6.86
CA ARG A 131 -1.31 -1.50 7.86
C ARG A 131 -2.69 -2.14 7.76
N TRP A 132 -3.73 -1.32 7.58
CA TRP A 132 -5.09 -1.82 7.37
C TRP A 132 -5.23 -2.53 6.03
N GLY A 133 -4.64 -2.00 4.96
CA GLY A 133 -4.58 -2.65 3.65
C GLY A 133 -4.06 -4.08 3.74
N VAL A 134 -2.91 -4.28 4.40
CA VAL A 134 -2.30 -5.60 4.60
C VAL A 134 -3.25 -6.54 5.35
N ARG A 135 -3.83 -6.09 6.47
CA ARG A 135 -4.72 -6.92 7.29
C ARG A 135 -5.99 -7.31 6.55
N LEU A 136 -6.64 -6.34 5.89
CA LEU A 136 -7.89 -6.55 5.17
C LEU A 136 -7.69 -7.44 3.94
N SER A 137 -6.65 -7.20 3.15
CA SER A 137 -6.34 -8.04 1.98
C SER A 137 -5.91 -9.45 2.38
N ALA A 138 -5.15 -9.63 3.47
CA ALA A 138 -4.76 -10.96 3.93
C ALA A 138 -5.96 -11.76 4.43
N LEU A 139 -6.80 -11.17 5.30
CA LEU A 139 -8.00 -11.82 5.82
C LEU A 139 -9.01 -12.10 4.70
N GLY A 140 -9.32 -11.09 3.89
CA GLY A 140 -10.26 -11.22 2.79
C GLY A 140 -9.80 -12.22 1.74
N GLY A 141 -8.52 -12.14 1.33
CA GLY A 141 -7.92 -13.07 0.39
C GLY A 141 -7.92 -14.51 0.90
N ALA A 142 -7.59 -14.74 2.18
CA ALA A 142 -7.65 -16.07 2.78
C ALA A 142 -9.08 -16.64 2.77
N SER A 143 -10.08 -15.83 3.11
CA SER A 143 -11.50 -16.26 3.06
C SER A 143 -11.94 -16.63 1.65
N VAL A 144 -11.55 -15.84 0.63
CA VAL A 144 -11.84 -16.14 -0.78
C VAL A 144 -11.16 -17.44 -1.21
N VAL A 145 -9.85 -17.58 -0.96
CA VAL A 145 -9.08 -18.76 -1.35
C VAL A 145 -9.63 -20.02 -0.68
N LEU A 146 -9.96 -19.98 0.60
CA LEU A 146 -10.56 -21.12 1.31
C LEU A 146 -11.92 -21.51 0.71
N THR A 147 -12.75 -20.52 0.36
CA THR A 147 -14.07 -20.79 -0.24
C THR A 147 -13.94 -21.38 -1.64
N VAL A 148 -13.02 -20.86 -2.45
CA VAL A 148 -12.71 -21.39 -3.79
C VAL A 148 -12.15 -22.81 -3.69
N ALA A 149 -11.20 -23.05 -2.78
CA ALA A 149 -10.62 -24.38 -2.56
C ALA A 149 -11.70 -25.38 -2.12
N HIS A 150 -12.61 -24.98 -1.23
CA HIS A 150 -13.73 -25.82 -0.83
C HIS A 150 -14.64 -26.18 -2.01
N LEU A 151 -14.95 -25.21 -2.88
CA LEU A 151 -15.74 -25.43 -4.11
C LEU A 151 -15.08 -26.41 -5.07
N LEU A 152 -13.75 -26.35 -5.21
CA LEU A 152 -12.99 -27.21 -6.11
C LEU A 152 -12.82 -28.63 -5.58
N LEU A 153 -12.77 -28.81 -4.25
CA LEU A 153 -12.61 -30.11 -3.61
C LEU A 153 -13.94 -30.83 -3.35
N ALA A 154 -15.04 -30.09 -3.23
CA ALA A 154 -16.36 -30.63 -2.93
C ALA A 154 -17.19 -30.96 -4.19
N GLY A 155 -16.72 -30.60 -5.39
CA GLY A 155 -17.37 -30.87 -6.68
C GLY A 155 -16.57 -31.82 -7.55
#